data_AF-A0A7C4WBI3-F1
#
_entry.id   AF-A0A7C4WBI3-F1
#
_cell.length_a   1.000
_cell.length_b   1.000
_cell.length_c   1.000
_cell.angle_alpha   90.00
_cell.angle_beta   90.00
_cell.angle_gamma   90.00
#
_symmetry.space_group_name_H-M   'P 1'
#
loop_
_entity.id
_entity.type
_entity.pdbx_description
1 polymer ?
#
loop_
_entity_poly.entity_id
_entity_poly.type
_entity_poly.pdbx_seq_one_letter_code
_entity_poly.pdbx_strand_id
1 'polypeptide(L)' 'MSKKVIELLNQARARELTAISQYMTHHYELEDQDFGKLAAKLKETAIAEMKHAEKL' A
#
# COMPACT_ATOMS: atom_id res chain seq x y z
N MET A 1 -13.76 -13.09 -18.18
CA MET A 1 -13.80 -11.64 -17.90
C MET A 1 -13.59 -10.85 -19.19
N SER A 2 -14.16 -9.64 -19.31
CA SER A 2 -13.90 -8.79 -20.47
C SER A 2 -12.49 -8.18 -20.39
N LYS A 3 -11.88 -7.85 -21.55
CA LYS A 3 -10.57 -7.18 -21.60
C LYS A 3 -10.55 -5.89 -20.78
N LYS A 4 -11.66 -5.14 -20.79
CA LYS A 4 -11.77 -3.90 -20.02
C LYS A 4 -11.74 -4.13 -18.51
N VAL A 5 -12.38 -5.19 -18.03
CA VAL A 5 -12.36 -5.54 -16.60
C VAL A 5 -10.94 -5.94 -16.18
N ILE A 6 -10.25 -6.75 -16.98
CA ILE A 6 -8.86 -7.15 -16.70
C ILE A 6 -7.93 -5.93 -16.64
N GLU A 7 -8.08 -4.99 -17.58
CA GLU A 7 -7.32 -3.74 -17.59
C GLU A 7 -7.53 -2.92 -16.31
N LEU A 8 -8.79 -2.78 -15.88
CA LEU A 8 -9.13 -2.04 -14.66
C LEU A 8 -8.60 -2.71 -13.39
N LEU A 9 -8.66 -4.05 -13.31
CA LEU A 9 -8.10 -4.80 -12.18
C LEU A 9 -6.58 -4.64 -12.10
N ASN A 10 -5.88 -4.72 -13.24
CA ASN A 10 -4.44 -4.48 -13.29
C ASN A 10 -4.06 -3.06 -12.89
N GLN A 11 -4.84 -2.05 -13.31
CA GLN A 11 -4.64 -0.66 -12.90
C GLN A 11 -4.88 -0.48 -11.39
N ALA A 12 -5.92 -1.09 -10.84
CA ALA A 12 -6.18 -1.06 -9.40
C ALA A 12 -5.01 -1.71 -8.64
N ARG A 13 -4.57 -2.89 -9.05
CA ARG A 13 -3.45 -3.61 -8.42
C ARG A 13 -2.16 -2.81 -8.45
N ALA A 14 -1.87 -2.11 -9.55
CA ALA A 14 -0.71 -1.23 -9.64
C ALA A 14 -0.78 -0.04 -8.67
N ARG A 15 -1.98 0.51 -8.42
CA ARG A 15 -2.19 1.56 -7.41
C ARG A 15 -1.95 1.03 -6.00
N GLU A 16 -2.43 -0.17 -5.68
CA GLU A 16 -2.17 -0.78 -4.38
C GLU A 16 -0.66 -0.99 -4.16
N LEU A 17 0.06 -1.50 -5.16
CA LEU A 17 1.53 -1.63 -5.10
C LEU A 17 2.24 -0.30 -4.87
N THR A 18 1.74 0.78 -5.47
CA THR A 18 2.28 2.13 -5.27
C THR A 18 2.02 2.60 -3.84
N ALA A 19 0.80 2.40 -3.32
CA ALA A 19 0.42 2.77 -1.96
C ALA A 19 1.22 2.00 -0.91
N ILE A 20 1.48 0.70 -1.11
CA ILE A 20 2.35 -0.11 -0.25
C ILE A 20 3.73 0.52 -0.14
N SER A 21 4.36 0.84 -1.28
CA SER A 21 5.70 1.45 -1.28
C SER A 21 5.68 2.81 -0.58
N GLN A 22 4.66 3.64 -0.82
CA GLN A 22 4.56 4.96 -0.22
C GLN A 22 4.43 4.88 1.31
N TYR A 23 3.52 4.06 1.82
CA TYR A 23 3.30 3.95 3.26
C TYR A 23 4.48 3.29 3.98
N MET A 24 5.18 2.35 3.34
CA MET A 24 6.41 1.78 3.90
C MET A 24 7.55 2.80 3.95
N THR A 25 7.75 3.59 2.89
CA THR A 25 8.75 4.67 2.92
C THR A 25 8.50 5.63 4.06
N HIS A 26 7.26 6.14 4.20
CA HIS A 26 6.92 7.05 5.28
C HIS A 26 7.00 6.39 6.68
N HIS A 27 6.73 5.08 6.80
CA HIS A 27 6.94 4.36 8.06
C HIS A 27 8.40 4.46 8.52
N TYR A 28 9.36 4.20 7.62
CA TYR A 28 10.78 4.28 7.95
C TYR A 28 11.22 5.70 8.27
N GLU A 29 10.81 6.68 7.46
CA GLU A 29 11.15 8.10 7.68
C GLU A 29 10.69 8.62 9.06
N LEU A 30 9.55 8.14 9.55
CA LEU A 30 8.99 8.55 10.85
C LEU A 30 9.51 7.73 12.03
N GLU A 31 9.89 6.47 11.82
CA GLU A 31 10.52 5.65 12.84
C GLU A 31 11.87 6.26 13.26
N ASP A 32 12.64 6.77 12.30
CA ASP A 32 13.92 7.44 12.53
C ASP A 32 13.80 8.80 13.24
N GLN A 33 12.60 9.40 13.25
CA GLN A 33 12.31 10.71 13.85
C GLN A 33 11.61 10.61 15.21
N ASP A 34 11.58 9.43 15.83
CA ASP A 34 10.94 9.16 17.14
C ASP A 34 9.40 9.30 17.13
N PHE A 35 8.77 9.29 15.95
CA PHE A 35 7.31 9.30 15.79
C PHE A 35 6.72 7.88 15.78
N GLY A 36 7.17 7.00 16.68
CA GLY A 36 6.88 5.56 16.65
C GLY A 36 5.40 5.18 16.54
N LYS A 37 4.49 5.92 17.20
CA LYS A 37 3.03 5.67 17.08
C LYS A 37 2.50 5.93 15.68
N LEU A 38 2.94 7.01 15.03
CA LEU A 38 2.52 7.35 13.68
C LEU A 38 3.18 6.42 12.66
N ALA A 39 4.47 6.12 12.83
CA ALA A 39 5.21 5.16 12.03
C ALA A 39 4.53 3.77 12.04
N ALA A 40 4.14 3.27 13.21
CA ALA A 40 3.38 2.02 13.33
C ALA A 40 2.06 2.06 12.57
N LYS A 41 1.34 3.20 12.61
CA LYS A 41 0.07 3.34 11.89
C LYS A 41 0.27 3.28 10.37
N LEU A 42 1.35 3.86 9.86
CA LEU A 42 1.67 3.80 8.43
C LEU A 42 2.03 2.38 7.99
N LYS A 43 2.76 1.63 8.82
CA LYS A 43 3.03 0.21 8.57
C LYS A 43 1.75 -0.61 8.52
N GLU A 44 0.82 -0.40 9.44
CA GLU A 44 -0.50 -1.06 9.41
C GLU A 44 -1.25 -0.77 8.10
N THR A 45 -1.24 0.49 7.64
CA THR A 45 -1.87 0.88 6.37
C THR A 45 -1.20 0.18 5.19
N ALA A 46 0.15 0.15 5.12
CA ALA A 46 0.86 -0.58 4.07
C ALA A 46 0.47 -2.06 4.00
N ILE A 47 0.31 -2.71 5.16
CA ILE A 47 -0.13 -4.12 5.25
C ILE A 47 -1.59 -4.28 4.78
N ALA A 48 -2.47 -3.29 5.03
CA ALA A 48 -3.82 -3.30 4.50
C ALA A 48 -3.82 -3.25 2.96
N GLU A 49 -2.99 -2.38 2.37
CA GLU A 49 -2.86 -2.28 0.90
C GLU A 49 -2.27 -3.55 0.28
N MET A 50 -1.37 -4.26 0.98
CA MET A 50 -0.90 -5.59 0.55
C MET A 50 -2.06 -6.59 0.40
N LYS A 51 -3.01 -6.58 1.34
CA LYS A 51 -4.21 -7.44 1.28
C LYS A 51 -5.16 -7.01 0.17
N HIS A 52 -5.26 -5.70 -0.11
CA HIS A 52 -6.02 -5.22 -1.27
C HIS A 52 -5.40 -5.71 -2.58
N ALA A 53 -4.07 -5.60 -2.72
CA ALA A 53 -3.34 -6.07 -3.91
C ALA A 53 -3.43 -7.59 -4.14
N GLU A 54 -3.52 -8.39 -3.07
CA GLU A 54 -3.68 -9.85 -3.13
C GLU A 54 -5.10 -10.26 -3.54
N LYS A 55 -6.11 -9.46 -3.18
CA LYS A 55 -7.52 -9.75 -3.48
C LYS A 55 -7.90 -9.45 -4.93
N LEU A 56 -7.10 -8.64 -5.64
CA LEU A 56 -7.29 -8.23 -7.04
C LEU A 56 -6.65 -9.22 -8.02
#